data_AF-A0A7Y2NXD6-F1
#
_entry.id   AF-A0A7Y2NXD6-F1
#
_cell.length_a   1.000
_cell.length_b   1.000
_cell.length_c   1.000
_cell.angle_alpha   90.00
_cell.angle_beta   90.00
_cell.angle_gamma   90.00
#
_symmetry.space_group_name_H-M   'P 1'
#
loop_
_entity.id
_entity.type
_entity.pdbx_description
1 polymer ?
#
loop_
_entity_poly.entity_id
_entity_poly.type
_entity_poly.pdbx_seq_one_letter_code
_entity_poly.pdbx_strand_id
1 'polypeptide(L)'
;PADREALLAFHKQVGELQRAVMGASRAAQDAAERMEGIKRAIDISPQVDLGLRDEARSLELRLMDVRERLTGDRTRPRRSEPGMPGITSRLQRVVSAGFSSTSAPTETQRQGYEIAAEEFGEIYDDLRQLVETDLPAFEARLEAAGVPWTPGRSIPRWNRG
;
A
#
# COMPACT_ATOMS: atom_id res chain seq x y z
N PRO A 1 20.51 -15.10 29.57
CA PRO A 1 20.14 -16.03 28.48
C PRO A 1 18.71 -15.76 27.95
N ALA A 2 17.70 -15.82 28.82
CA ALA A 2 16.29 -15.60 28.46
C ALA A 2 16.01 -14.19 27.90
N ASP A 3 16.55 -13.13 28.51
CA ASP A 3 16.34 -11.76 28.03
C ASP A 3 16.89 -11.51 26.62
N ARG A 4 17.99 -12.19 26.28
CA ARG A 4 18.60 -12.11 24.94
C ARG A 4 17.75 -12.84 23.89
N GLU A 5 17.15 -13.97 24.25
CA GLU A 5 16.26 -14.72 23.38
C GLU A 5 14.95 -13.95 23.14
N ALA A 6 14.36 -13.39 24.20
CA ALA A 6 13.16 -12.55 24.11
C ALA A 6 13.41 -11.29 23.26
N LEU A 7 14.56 -10.64 23.42
CA LEU A 7 14.96 -9.49 22.61
C LEU A 7 15.14 -9.87 21.14
N LEU A 8 15.81 -11.00 20.85
CA LEU A 8 16.00 -11.47 19.48
C LEU A 8 14.67 -11.81 18.80
N ALA A 9 13.73 -12.44 19.51
CA ALA A 9 12.40 -12.73 19.00
C ALA A 9 11.64 -11.44 18.64
N PHE A 10 11.67 -10.44 19.52
CA PHE A 10 11.05 -9.14 19.29
C PHE A 10 11.68 -8.41 18.09
N HIS A 11 13.01 -8.39 17.97
CA HIS A 11 13.71 -7.81 16.81
C HIS A 11 13.31 -8.47 15.50
N LYS A 12 13.11 -9.80 15.49
CA LYS A 12 12.60 -10.52 14.31
C LYS A 12 11.19 -10.05 13.96
N GLN A 13 10.28 -9.99 14.93
CA GLN A 13 8.89 -9.54 14.70
C GLN A 13 8.82 -8.12 14.12
N VAL A 14 9.59 -7.19 14.70
CA VAL A 14 9.70 -5.81 14.20
C VAL A 14 10.29 -5.79 12.79
N GLY A 15 11.31 -6.61 12.53
CA GLY A 15 11.92 -6.74 11.21
C GLY A 15 10.95 -7.29 10.15
N GLU A 16 10.11 -8.28 10.49
CA GLU A 16 9.06 -8.78 9.60
C GLU A 16 8.07 -7.68 9.23
N LEU A 17 7.55 -6.97 10.24
CA LEU A 17 6.61 -5.87 10.04
C LEU A 17 7.21 -4.78 9.14
N GLN A 18 8.47 -4.40 9.37
CA GLN A 18 9.16 -3.42 8.53
C GLN A 18 9.28 -3.87 7.07
N ARG A 19 9.65 -5.14 6.84
CA ARG A 19 9.75 -5.67 5.47
C ARG A 19 8.39 -5.67 4.77
N ALA A 20 7.34 -6.08 5.47
CA ALA A 20 5.99 -6.10 4.92
C ALA A 20 5.47 -4.69 4.58
N VAL A 21 5.65 -3.72 5.48
CA VAL A 21 5.27 -2.30 5.26
C VAL A 21 6.01 -1.71 4.06
N MET A 22 7.31 -1.99 3.91
CA MET A 22 8.09 -1.54 2.76
C MET A 22 7.60 -2.17 1.45
N GLY A 23 7.32 -3.47 1.45
CA GLY A 23 6.76 -4.18 0.30
C GLY A 23 5.40 -3.60 -0.12
N ALA A 24 4.49 -3.41 0.86
CA ALA A 24 3.19 -2.81 0.63
C ALA A 24 3.31 -1.38 0.06
N SER A 25 4.22 -0.56 0.61
CA SER A 25 4.47 0.80 0.10
C SER A 25 4.95 0.80 -1.35
N ARG A 26 5.81 -0.16 -1.73
CA ARG A 26 6.26 -0.29 -3.12
C ARG A 26 5.12 -0.77 -4.03
N ALA A 27 4.37 -1.78 -3.62
CA ALA A 27 3.24 -2.31 -4.37
C ALA A 27 2.16 -1.23 -4.61
N ALA A 28 1.86 -0.40 -3.60
CA ALA A 28 0.93 0.70 -3.72
C ALA A 28 1.42 1.79 -4.70
N GLN A 29 2.73 2.05 -4.74
CA GLN A 29 3.33 2.96 -5.71
C GLN A 29 3.25 2.41 -7.15
N ASP A 30 3.59 1.13 -7.34
CA ASP A 30 3.50 0.48 -8.65
C ASP A 30 2.04 0.44 -9.15
N ALA A 31 1.07 0.19 -8.26
CA ALA A 31 -0.35 0.25 -8.60
C ALA A 31 -0.80 1.67 -9.00
N ALA A 32 -0.23 2.71 -8.39
CA ALA A 32 -0.57 4.09 -8.71
C ALA A 32 -0.08 4.47 -10.11
N GLU A 33 1.14 4.07 -10.47
CA GLU A 33 1.72 4.27 -11.80
C GLU A 33 0.89 3.54 -12.88
N ARG A 34 0.40 2.33 -12.57
CA ARG A 34 -0.55 1.60 -13.46
C ARG A 34 -1.85 2.36 -13.65
N MET A 35 -2.45 2.84 -12.56
CA MET A 35 -3.71 3.61 -12.60
C MET A 35 -3.57 4.90 -13.41
N GLU A 36 -2.45 5.62 -13.31
CA GLU A 36 -2.18 6.78 -14.17
C GLU A 36 -2.16 6.42 -15.65
N GLY A 37 -1.55 5.29 -16.01
CA GLY A 37 -1.57 4.76 -17.38
C GLY A 37 -2.98 4.45 -17.86
N ILE A 38 -3.75 3.76 -17.02
CA ILE A 38 -5.15 3.40 -17.28
C ILE A 38 -6.00 4.64 -17.53
N LYS A 39 -5.89 5.67 -16.68
CA LYS A 39 -6.65 6.93 -16.85
C LYS A 39 -6.37 7.58 -18.21
N ARG A 40 -5.09 7.70 -18.59
CA ARG A 40 -4.72 8.23 -19.91
C ARG A 40 -5.31 7.42 -21.06
N ALA A 41 -5.33 6.08 -20.94
CA ALA A 41 -5.91 5.21 -21.95
C ALA A 41 -7.44 5.37 -22.06
N ILE A 42 -8.12 5.55 -20.93
CA ILE A 42 -9.56 5.85 -20.88
C ILE A 42 -9.88 7.22 -21.51
N ASP A 43 -9.05 8.24 -21.25
CA ASP A 43 -9.25 9.60 -21.78
C ASP A 43 -9.19 9.65 -23.31
N ILE A 44 -8.33 8.84 -23.93
CA ILE A 44 -8.24 8.73 -25.40
C ILE A 44 -9.21 7.72 -26.01
N SER A 45 -10.05 7.08 -25.20
CA SER A 45 -11.02 6.06 -25.62
C SER A 45 -12.46 6.59 -25.52
N PRO A 46 -12.95 7.31 -26.55
CA PRO A 46 -14.29 7.92 -26.52
C PRO A 46 -15.43 6.92 -26.41
N GLN A 47 -15.19 5.65 -26.81
CA GLN A 47 -16.16 4.55 -26.74
C GLN A 47 -16.39 4.02 -25.32
N VAL A 48 -15.53 4.34 -24.36
CA VAL A 48 -15.69 3.92 -22.96
C VAL A 48 -16.91 4.62 -22.37
N ASP A 49 -17.73 3.91 -21.61
CA ASP A 49 -18.90 4.49 -20.94
C ASP A 49 -18.53 5.31 -19.69
N LEU A 50 -19.52 5.95 -19.07
CA LEU A 50 -19.31 6.71 -17.83
C LEU A 50 -19.03 5.79 -16.62
N GLY A 51 -19.55 4.56 -16.62
CA GLY A 51 -19.37 3.62 -15.51
C GLY A 51 -17.92 3.21 -15.32
N LEU A 52 -17.20 2.91 -16.41
CA LEU A 52 -15.77 2.59 -16.36
C LEU A 52 -14.92 3.80 -15.94
N ARG A 53 -15.33 5.02 -16.24
CA ARG A 53 -14.65 6.24 -15.76
C ARG A 53 -14.84 6.44 -14.26
N ASP A 54 -16.06 6.25 -13.77
CA ASP A 54 -16.37 6.37 -12.35
C ASP A 54 -15.67 5.27 -11.54
N GLU A 55 -15.59 4.06 -12.08
CA GLU A 55 -14.84 2.96 -11.48
C GLU A 55 -13.33 3.26 -11.41
N ALA A 56 -12.71 3.76 -12.49
CA ALA A 56 -11.31 4.17 -12.48
C ALA A 56 -11.04 5.21 -11.38
N ARG A 57 -11.94 6.19 -11.24
CA ARG A 57 -11.85 7.23 -10.21
C ARG A 57 -12.00 6.65 -8.80
N SER A 58 -12.92 5.72 -8.60
CA SER A 58 -13.10 5.05 -7.31
C SER A 58 -11.86 4.27 -6.89
N LEU A 59 -11.26 3.50 -7.80
CA LEU A 59 -10.02 2.76 -7.55
C LEU A 59 -8.84 3.68 -7.26
N GLU A 60 -8.72 4.79 -7.99
CA GLU A 60 -7.69 5.80 -7.74
C GLU A 60 -7.82 6.40 -6.34
N LEU A 61 -9.03 6.79 -5.91
CA LEU A 61 -9.27 7.37 -4.59
C LEU A 61 -8.96 6.38 -3.46
N ARG A 62 -9.37 5.12 -3.60
CA ARG A 62 -9.07 4.06 -2.62
C ARG A 62 -7.56 3.81 -2.53
N LEU A 63 -6.86 3.81 -3.67
CA LEU A 63 -5.41 3.66 -3.67
C LEU A 63 -4.68 4.87 -3.08
N MET A 64 -5.22 6.08 -3.28
CA MET A 64 -4.70 7.29 -2.63
C MET A 64 -4.83 7.21 -1.10
N ASP A 65 -5.98 6.76 -0.58
CA ASP A 65 -6.20 6.55 0.86
C ASP A 65 -5.21 5.54 1.46
N VAL A 66 -5.05 4.38 0.82
CA VAL A 66 -4.07 3.36 1.25
C VAL A 66 -2.65 3.94 1.28
N ARG A 67 -2.26 4.71 0.26
CA ARG A 67 -0.93 5.35 0.22
C ARG A 67 -0.78 6.39 1.32
N GLU A 68 -1.82 7.17 1.61
CA GLU A 68 -1.82 8.15 2.71
C GLU A 68 -1.60 7.46 4.06
N ARG A 69 -2.32 6.35 4.32
CA ARG A 69 -2.18 5.55 5.55
C ARG A 69 -0.78 4.93 5.68
N LEU A 70 -0.17 4.46 4.59
CA LEU A 70 1.19 3.88 4.58
C LEU A 70 2.31 4.92 4.81
N THR A 71 2.33 6.00 4.03
CA THR A 71 3.45 6.96 4.04
C THR A 71 3.25 8.14 4.95
N GLY A 72 2.02 8.36 5.44
CA GLY A 72 1.60 9.67 5.91
C GLY A 72 1.31 10.59 4.72
N ASP A 73 0.42 11.56 4.93
CA ASP A 73 -0.01 12.50 3.91
C ASP A 73 1.15 13.39 3.43
N ARG A 74 1.61 13.17 2.18
CA ARG A 74 2.66 13.98 1.53
C ARG A 74 2.18 15.37 1.09
N THR A 75 0.87 15.63 1.09
CA THR A 75 0.29 16.92 0.66
C THR A 75 -0.05 17.87 1.82
N ARG A 76 -0.07 17.36 3.05
CA ARG A 76 -0.30 18.13 4.29
C ARG A 76 0.76 19.15 4.72
N PRO A 77 2.04 19.18 4.26
CA PRO A 77 2.95 20.27 4.63
C PRO A 77 2.49 21.66 4.19
N ARG A 78 1.45 21.75 3.35
CA ARG A 78 0.84 23.02 2.91
C ARG A 78 -0.22 23.57 3.86
N ARG A 79 -0.69 22.82 4.85
CA ARG A 79 -1.67 23.28 5.85
C ARG A 79 -1.10 22.99 7.24
N SER A 80 -0.73 24.02 7.98
CA SER A 80 -0.01 24.00 9.26
C SER A 80 -0.69 23.25 10.42
N GLU A 81 -0.96 21.96 10.24
CA GLU A 81 -1.39 21.02 11.29
C GLU A 81 -0.33 19.92 11.43
N PRO A 82 0.00 19.46 12.65
CA PRO A 82 0.87 18.31 12.83
C PRO A 82 0.15 17.07 12.29
N GLY A 83 0.39 16.73 11.03
CA GLY A 83 -0.13 15.50 10.43
C GLY A 83 0.35 14.29 11.24
N MET A 84 -0.55 13.34 11.51
CA MET A 84 -0.16 12.11 12.17
C MET A 84 0.92 11.42 11.32
N PRO A 85 2.07 11.04 11.91
CA PRO A 85 3.09 10.30 11.17
C PRO A 85 2.49 8.99 10.66
N GLY A 86 2.68 8.69 9.37
CA GLY A 86 2.29 7.42 8.78
C GLY A 86 2.97 6.24 9.47
N ILE A 87 2.46 5.04 9.21
CA ILE A 87 2.90 3.82 9.90
C ILE A 87 4.42 3.59 9.78
N THR A 88 4.99 3.96 8.64
CA THR A 88 6.44 3.95 8.36
C THR A 88 7.25 4.82 9.33
N SER A 89 6.78 6.02 9.64
CA SER A 89 7.43 6.95 10.57
C SER A 89 7.27 6.52 12.03
N ARG A 90 6.13 5.91 12.39
CA ARG A 90 5.92 5.33 13.73
C ARG A 90 6.82 4.11 13.96
N LEU A 91 6.89 3.22 12.97
CA LEU A 91 7.73 2.03 13.02
C LEU A 91 9.21 2.39 13.13
N GLN A 92 9.67 3.40 12.39
CA GLN A 92 11.05 3.87 12.49
C GLN A 92 11.43 4.36 13.90
N ARG A 93 10.48 4.93 14.64
CA ARG A 93 10.66 5.37 16.04
C ARG A 93 10.70 4.21 17.02
N VAL A 94 9.88 3.18 16.81
CA VAL A 94 9.91 1.93 17.61
C VAL A 94 11.23 1.19 17.39
N VAL A 95 11.67 1.09 16.13
CA VAL A 95 12.94 0.48 15.72
C VAL A 95 14.12 1.24 16.35
N SER A 96 14.18 2.57 16.25
CA SER A 96 15.33 3.33 16.76
C SER A 96 15.51 3.24 18.28
N ALA A 97 14.41 3.10 19.04
CA ALA A 97 14.44 2.96 20.49
C ALA A 97 14.71 1.51 20.97
N GLY A 98 14.45 0.50 20.13
CA GLY A 98 14.56 -0.92 20.50
C GLY A 98 15.91 -1.58 20.22
N PHE A 99 16.69 -1.08 19.26
CA PHE A 99 17.94 -1.72 18.82
C PHE A 99 19.18 -1.35 19.65
N SER A 100 19.11 -0.33 20.52
CA SER A 100 20.22 0.07 21.41
C SER A 100 20.22 -0.62 22.77
N SER A 101 19.17 -1.40 23.10
CA SER A 101 19.02 -2.07 24.39
C SER A 101 19.64 -3.47 24.38
N THR A 102 20.28 -3.86 25.49
CA THR A 102 20.74 -5.23 25.77
C THR A 102 19.79 -6.00 26.69
N SER A 103 18.72 -5.35 27.15
CA SER A 103 17.68 -5.92 28.02
C SER A 103 16.46 -6.36 27.22
N ALA A 104 15.63 -7.23 27.80
CA ALA A 104 14.36 -7.63 27.23
C ALA A 104 13.50 -6.40 26.83
N PRO A 105 12.65 -6.50 25.79
CA PRO A 105 11.83 -5.38 25.34
C PRO A 105 10.92 -4.88 26.48
N THR A 106 10.71 -3.57 26.57
CA THR A 106 9.81 -2.99 27.57
C THR A 106 8.35 -3.24 27.16
N GLU A 107 7.44 -3.09 28.13
CA GLU A 107 6.01 -3.21 27.86
C GLU A 107 5.52 -2.17 26.84
N THR A 108 6.04 -0.95 26.92
CA THR A 108 5.75 0.12 25.95
C THR A 108 6.22 -0.23 24.54
N GLN A 109 7.36 -0.92 24.39
CA GLN A 109 7.85 -1.36 23.07
C GLN A 109 6.95 -2.43 22.46
N ARG A 110 6.46 -3.38 23.26
CA ARG A 110 5.50 -4.41 22.82
C ARG A 110 4.17 -3.79 22.38
N GLN A 111 3.60 -2.91 23.20
CA GLN A 111 2.34 -2.23 22.88
C GLN A 111 2.47 -1.38 21.60
N GLY A 112 3.59 -0.67 21.44
CA GLY A 112 3.84 0.09 20.22
C GLY A 112 3.96 -0.78 18.96
N TYR A 113 4.51 -1.99 19.10
CA TYR A 113 4.52 -2.97 18.02
C TYR A 113 3.12 -3.50 17.70
N GLU A 114 2.33 -3.87 18.71
CA GLU A 114 0.97 -4.41 18.54
C GLU A 114 0.07 -3.41 17.82
N ILE A 115 0.05 -2.15 18.26
CA ILE A 115 -0.72 -1.07 17.61
C ILE A 115 -0.29 -0.91 16.14
N ALA A 116 1.01 -0.90 15.87
CA ALA A 116 1.50 -0.78 14.50
C ALA A 116 1.18 -2.03 13.65
N ALA A 117 1.16 -3.21 14.23
CA ALA A 117 0.81 -4.44 13.53
C ALA A 117 -0.69 -4.46 13.18
N GLU A 118 -1.56 -4.05 14.10
CA GLU A 118 -3.00 -3.93 13.89
C GLU A 118 -3.33 -2.88 12.83
N GLU A 119 -2.78 -1.66 12.95
CA GLU A 119 -2.93 -0.59 11.96
C GLU A 119 -2.45 -1.04 10.57
N PHE A 120 -1.34 -1.80 10.51
CA PHE A 120 -0.83 -2.31 9.24
C PHE A 120 -1.71 -3.41 8.65
N GLY A 121 -2.28 -4.28 9.48
CA GLY A 121 -3.13 -5.38 9.05
C GLY A 121 -4.32 -4.88 8.21
N GLU A 122 -5.01 -3.85 8.68
CA GLU A 122 -6.13 -3.25 7.94
C GLU A 122 -5.68 -2.66 6.59
N ILE A 123 -4.55 -1.94 6.58
CA ILE A 123 -4.00 -1.33 5.36
C ILE A 123 -3.56 -2.41 4.37
N TYR A 124 -2.97 -3.50 4.88
CA TYR A 124 -2.49 -4.62 4.10
C TYR A 124 -3.65 -5.33 3.39
N ASP A 125 -4.74 -5.60 4.09
CA ASP A 125 -5.92 -6.25 3.53
C ASP A 125 -6.57 -5.39 2.44
N ASP A 126 -6.71 -4.09 2.69
CA ASP A 126 -7.23 -3.13 1.69
C ASP A 126 -6.36 -3.08 0.43
N LEU A 127 -5.03 -2.99 0.60
CA LEU A 127 -4.09 -2.97 -0.52
C LEU A 127 -4.13 -4.29 -1.30
N ARG A 128 -4.18 -5.42 -0.61
CA ARG A 128 -4.24 -6.76 -1.21
C ARG A 128 -5.51 -6.90 -2.04
N GLN A 129 -6.66 -6.50 -1.49
CA GLN A 129 -7.93 -6.50 -2.24
C GLN A 129 -7.84 -5.63 -3.49
N LEU A 130 -7.33 -4.40 -3.36
CA LEU A 130 -7.16 -3.47 -4.48
C LEU A 130 -6.25 -4.02 -5.57
N VAL A 131 -5.07 -4.50 -5.22
CA VAL A 131 -4.00 -4.85 -6.18
C VAL A 131 -4.17 -6.26 -6.75
N GLU A 132 -4.63 -7.21 -5.94
CA GLU A 132 -4.72 -8.62 -6.38
C GLU A 132 -6.09 -8.99 -6.94
N THR A 133 -7.15 -8.20 -6.66
CA THR A 133 -8.51 -8.53 -7.09
C THR A 133 -9.15 -7.42 -7.91
N ASP A 134 -9.31 -6.23 -7.33
CA ASP A 134 -10.13 -5.18 -7.94
C ASP A 134 -9.50 -4.61 -9.20
N LEU A 135 -8.19 -4.28 -9.14
CA LEU A 135 -7.46 -3.73 -10.28
C LEU A 135 -7.37 -4.74 -11.44
N PRO A 136 -6.99 -6.02 -11.25
CA PRO A 136 -7.01 -7.01 -12.33
C PRO A 136 -8.40 -7.20 -12.95
N ALA A 137 -9.47 -7.21 -12.13
CA ALA A 137 -10.83 -7.32 -12.63
C ALA A 137 -11.21 -6.09 -13.48
N PHE A 138 -10.80 -4.90 -13.06
CA PHE A 138 -11.00 -3.67 -13.82
C PHE A 138 -10.21 -3.67 -15.13
N GLU A 139 -8.94 -4.09 -15.11
CA GLU A 139 -8.10 -4.23 -16.31
C GLU A 139 -8.71 -5.18 -17.34
N ALA A 140 -9.36 -6.27 -16.90
CA ALA A 140 -10.07 -7.18 -17.78
C ALA A 140 -11.32 -6.54 -18.41
N ARG A 141 -12.06 -5.72 -17.65
CA ARG A 141 -13.20 -4.94 -18.20
C ARG A 141 -12.73 -3.92 -19.23
N LEU A 142 -11.62 -3.24 -18.99
CA LEU A 142 -11.01 -2.30 -19.94
C LEU A 142 -10.59 -2.98 -21.23
N GLU A 143 -10.05 -4.20 -21.15
CA GLU A 143 -9.70 -5.00 -22.33
C GLU A 143 -10.94 -5.36 -23.15
N ALA A 144 -12.00 -5.84 -22.49
CA ALA A 144 -13.27 -6.15 -23.14
C ALA A 144 -13.93 -4.92 -23.79
N ALA A 145 -13.70 -3.73 -23.22
CA ALA A 145 -14.15 -2.44 -23.78
C ALA A 145 -13.22 -1.89 -24.89
N GLY A 146 -12.17 -2.63 -25.27
CA GLY A 146 -11.23 -2.22 -26.32
C GLY A 146 -10.35 -1.04 -25.95
N VAL A 147 -10.13 -0.80 -24.65
CA VAL A 147 -9.21 0.25 -24.18
C VAL A 147 -7.77 -0.18 -24.48
N PRO A 148 -6.94 0.71 -25.10
CA PRO A 148 -5.55 0.41 -25.40
C PRO A 148 -4.78 -0.16 -24.21
N TRP A 149 -3.86 -1.08 -24.48
CA TRP A 149 -3.03 -1.68 -23.45
C TRP A 149 -2.15 -0.62 -22.76
N THR A 150 -1.92 -0.79 -21.46
CA THR A 150 -1.08 0.08 -20.63
C THR A 150 -0.05 -0.75 -19.86
N PRO A 151 1.13 -0.18 -19.55
CA PRO A 151 2.14 -0.86 -18.74
C PRO A 151 1.57 -1.42 -17.44
N GLY A 152 1.99 -2.64 -17.11
CA GLY A 152 1.56 -3.34 -15.89
C GLY A 152 0.28 -4.18 -16.04
N ARG A 153 -0.48 -4.03 -17.14
CA ARG A 153 -1.61 -4.92 -17.48
C ARG A 153 -1.12 -6.25 -18.03
N SER A 154 -1.92 -7.30 -17.84
CA SER A 154 -1.69 -8.60 -18.50
C SER A 154 -1.62 -8.47 -20.03
N ILE A 155 -0.94 -9.42 -20.67
CA ILE A 155 -0.85 -9.48 -22.14
C ILE A 155 -2.28 -9.57 -22.72
N PRO A 156 -2.64 -8.74 -23.71
CA PRO A 156 -3.97 -8.78 -24.32
C PRO A 156 -4.28 -10.15 -24.91
N ARG A 157 -5.54 -10.59 -24.78
CA ARG A 157 -6.03 -11.80 -25.44
C ARG A 157 -5.99 -11.62 -26.94
N TRP A 158 -5.31 -12.53 -27.62
CA TRP A 158 -5.28 -12.59 -29.07
C TRP A 158 -5.88 -13.92 -29.52
N ASN A 159 -6.98 -13.83 -30.26
CA ASN A 159 -7.54 -14.97 -30.97
C ASN A 159 -7.19 -14.82 -32.45
N ARG A 160 -6.52 -15.85 -32.99
CA ARG A 160 -6.38 -16.02 -34.44
C ARG A 160 -7.79 -16.32 -34.96
N GLY A 161 -8.44 -15.32 -35.55
CA GLY A 161 -9.76 -15.46 -36.16
C GLY A 161 -9.83 -16.60 -37.16
#